data_AF-A0A7L0EHH0-F1
#
_entry.id   AF-A0A7L0EHH0-F1
#
_cell.length_a   1.000
_cell.length_b   1.000
_cell.length_c   1.000
_cell.angle_alpha   90.00
_cell.angle_beta   90.00
_cell.angle_gamma   90.00
#
_symmetry.space_group_name_H-M   'P 1'
#
loop_
_entity.id
_entity.type
_entity.pdbx_description
1 polymer ?
#
loop_
_entity_poly.entity_id
_entity_poly.type
_entity_poly.pdbx_seq_one_letter_code
_entity_poly.pdbx_strand_id
1 'polypeptide(L)'
;AKEMVELSKSIANKIKEKQGDITEDETIRFKSYLLSMGIANPVTRETYGSGTHYHMQLAKQLAGILQTPLEERGGIMSLTEVYCLVNRARGLELLSPEDLVNACKVLESLKLPLRLRIFDSGVMVIELQSHNEEEMVASALETVSEKGSLTADEFAKLVGMSVLLAKERLLLAEKMGHLCRDDSVEGLRFYPNLFLTQS
;
A
#
# COMPACT_ATOMS: atom_id res chain seq x y z
N ALA A 1 -16.31 19.92 21.84
CA ALA A 1 -16.09 19.00 20.71
C ALA A 1 -17.41 18.48 20.11
N LYS A 2 -18.32 17.90 20.90
CA LYS A 2 -19.59 17.30 20.42
C LYS A 2 -20.51 18.27 19.66
N GLU A 3 -20.69 19.48 20.16
CA GLU A 3 -21.51 20.52 19.50
C GLU A 3 -20.93 20.96 18.14
N MET A 4 -19.60 21.03 18.01
CA MET A 4 -18.96 21.35 16.73
C MET A 4 -19.07 20.22 15.70
N VAL A 5 -19.12 18.96 16.16
CA VAL A 5 -19.36 17.80 15.29
C VAL A 5 -20.82 17.74 14.83
N GLU A 6 -21.76 18.11 15.69
CA GLU A 6 -23.17 18.22 15.30
C GLU A 6 -23.40 19.39 14.34
N LEU A 7 -22.73 20.53 14.57
CA LEU A 7 -22.78 21.68 13.69
C LEU A 7 -22.16 21.37 12.31
N SER A 8 -21.02 20.66 12.27
CA SER A 8 -20.39 20.28 11.00
C SER A 8 -21.24 19.31 10.18
N LYS A 9 -21.90 18.34 10.84
CA LYS A 9 -22.87 17.45 10.19
C LYS A 9 -24.09 18.21 9.66
N SER A 10 -24.60 19.16 10.42
CA SER A 10 -25.75 19.98 10.02
C SER A 10 -25.41 20.89 8.83
N ILE A 11 -24.22 21.49 8.82
CA ILE A 11 -23.73 22.30 7.69
C ILE A 11 -23.47 21.42 6.46
N ALA A 12 -22.87 20.23 6.62
CA ALA A 12 -22.66 19.29 5.52
C ALA A 12 -23.99 18.88 4.86
N ASN A 13 -25.01 18.60 5.66
CA ASN A 13 -26.35 18.30 5.17
C ASN A 13 -26.99 19.51 4.46
N LYS A 14 -26.83 20.71 4.99
CA LYS A 14 -27.37 21.94 4.40
C LYS A 14 -26.68 22.34 3.08
N ILE A 15 -25.39 22.01 2.94
CA ILE A 15 -24.64 22.14 1.67
C ILE A 15 -25.15 21.12 0.66
N LYS A 16 -25.43 19.88 1.10
CA LYS A 16 -26.02 18.82 0.26
C LYS A 16 -27.41 19.22 -0.27
N GLU A 17 -28.21 19.91 0.53
CA GLU A 17 -29.53 20.42 0.14
C GLU A 17 -29.46 21.62 -0.84
N LYS A 18 -28.36 22.38 -0.85
CA LYS A 18 -28.17 23.57 -1.70
C LYS A 18 -27.35 23.31 -2.97
N GLN A 19 -27.42 22.11 -3.53
CA GLN A 19 -26.55 21.57 -4.59
C GLN A 19 -26.47 22.34 -5.93
N GLY A 20 -27.00 23.55 -6.04
CA GLY A 20 -26.93 24.40 -7.23
C GLY A 20 -26.26 25.77 -7.07
N ASP A 21 -25.88 26.20 -5.87
CA ASP A 21 -25.50 27.61 -5.59
C ASP A 21 -24.16 27.77 -4.85
N ILE A 22 -23.40 26.69 -4.70
CA ILE A 22 -22.13 26.67 -3.95
C ILE A 22 -21.02 26.24 -4.91
N THR A 23 -19.93 27.01 -4.95
CA THR A 23 -18.79 26.71 -5.82
C THR A 23 -18.00 25.49 -5.30
N GLU A 24 -17.41 24.71 -6.19
CA GLU A 24 -16.57 23.56 -5.81
C GLU A 24 -15.41 23.98 -4.87
N ASP A 25 -14.88 25.19 -5.04
CA ASP A 25 -13.77 25.72 -4.23
C ASP A 25 -14.17 26.02 -2.77
N GLU A 26 -15.39 26.53 -2.54
CA GLU A 26 -15.92 26.75 -1.18
C GLU A 26 -16.14 25.44 -0.43
N THR A 27 -16.59 24.41 -1.16
CA THR A 27 -16.78 23.06 -0.62
C THR A 27 -15.45 22.42 -0.21
N ILE A 28 -14.39 22.65 -0.99
CA ILE A 28 -13.03 22.16 -0.70
C ILE A 28 -12.44 22.84 0.53
N ARG A 29 -12.56 24.17 0.66
CA ARG A 29 -12.06 24.93 1.83
C ARG A 29 -12.79 24.58 3.12
N PHE A 30 -14.10 24.37 3.05
CA PHE A 30 -14.86 23.97 4.22
C PHE A 30 -14.42 22.59 4.73
N LYS A 31 -14.12 21.66 3.82
CA LYS A 31 -13.70 20.29 4.16
C LYS A 31 -12.25 20.21 4.63
N SER A 32 -11.35 21.07 4.14
CA SER A 32 -10.00 21.19 4.71
C SER A 32 -10.05 21.71 6.16
N TYR A 33 -10.97 22.62 6.46
CA TYR A 33 -11.22 23.10 7.82
C TYR A 33 -11.71 21.99 8.77
N LEU A 34 -12.60 21.10 8.31
CA LEU A 34 -13.04 19.93 9.09
C LEU A 34 -11.90 18.96 9.41
N LEU A 35 -11.01 18.71 8.43
CA LEU A 35 -9.83 17.87 8.62
C LEU A 35 -8.85 18.49 9.63
N SER A 36 -8.61 19.80 9.55
CA SER A 36 -7.80 20.54 10.53
C SER A 36 -8.38 20.52 11.94
N MET A 37 -9.69 20.33 12.08
CA MET A 37 -10.38 20.16 13.36
C MET A 37 -10.43 18.71 13.85
N GLY A 38 -9.82 17.75 13.14
CA GLY A 38 -9.78 16.34 13.52
C GLY A 38 -11.08 15.57 13.26
N ILE A 39 -11.98 16.12 12.44
CA ILE A 39 -13.21 15.44 12.02
C ILE A 39 -12.90 14.68 10.73
N ALA A 40 -12.68 13.38 10.85
CA ALA A 40 -12.37 12.51 9.71
C ALA A 40 -13.62 12.33 8.82
N ASN A 41 -13.56 12.85 7.59
CA ASN A 41 -14.50 12.52 6.52
C ASN A 41 -13.73 11.84 5.38
N PRO A 42 -14.14 10.66 4.89
CA PRO A 42 -13.47 9.99 3.79
C PRO A 42 -13.51 10.81 2.49
N VAL A 43 -12.47 10.65 1.66
CA VAL A 43 -12.43 11.26 0.33
C VAL A 43 -13.36 10.46 -0.61
N THR A 44 -14.44 11.09 -1.06
CA THR A 44 -15.43 10.50 -1.99
C THR A 44 -15.57 11.30 -3.29
N ARG A 45 -15.95 10.63 -4.39
CA ARG A 45 -16.14 11.26 -5.72
C ARG A 45 -17.18 12.37 -5.70
N GLU A 46 -18.26 12.19 -4.93
CA GLU A 46 -19.31 13.20 -4.72
C GLU A 46 -18.79 14.48 -4.04
N THR A 47 -17.66 14.37 -3.32
CA THR A 47 -17.16 15.39 -2.41
C THR A 47 -16.04 16.24 -3.03
N TYR A 48 -15.31 15.68 -4.00
CA TYR A 48 -14.12 16.29 -4.62
C TYR A 48 -14.18 16.32 -6.16
N GLY A 49 -15.31 15.92 -6.76
CA GLY A 49 -15.47 15.79 -8.21
C GLY A 49 -14.79 14.55 -8.79
N SER A 50 -15.15 14.17 -10.02
CA SER A 50 -14.45 13.10 -10.75
C SER A 50 -13.21 13.66 -11.44
N GLY A 51 -12.02 13.44 -10.88
CA GLY A 51 -10.78 13.90 -11.51
C GLY A 51 -9.52 13.73 -10.67
N THR A 52 -8.42 14.31 -11.15
CA THR A 52 -7.08 14.23 -10.55
C THR A 52 -7.05 14.67 -9.09
N HIS A 53 -7.84 15.68 -8.72
CA HIS A 53 -7.88 16.22 -7.37
C HIS A 53 -8.46 15.22 -6.34
N TYR A 54 -9.49 14.44 -6.72
CA TYR A 54 -10.02 13.36 -5.90
C TYR A 54 -8.93 12.31 -5.57
N HIS A 55 -8.20 11.85 -6.59
CA HIS A 55 -7.12 10.88 -6.41
C HIS A 55 -5.96 11.43 -5.58
N MET A 56 -5.65 12.72 -5.70
CA MET A 56 -4.61 13.36 -4.87
C MET A 56 -4.98 13.40 -3.39
N GLN A 57 -6.23 13.76 -3.06
CA GLN A 57 -6.67 13.76 -1.65
C GLN A 57 -6.77 12.33 -1.11
N LEU A 58 -7.25 11.41 -1.93
CA LEU A 58 -7.31 10.00 -1.60
C LEU A 58 -5.92 9.42 -1.30
N ALA A 59 -4.90 9.78 -2.10
CA ALA A 59 -3.52 9.36 -1.88
C ALA A 59 -2.97 9.83 -0.52
N LYS A 60 -3.25 11.08 -0.12
CA LYS A 60 -2.88 11.58 1.21
C LYS A 60 -3.58 10.82 2.34
N GLN A 61 -4.87 10.50 2.15
CA GLN A 61 -5.61 9.68 3.10
C GLN A 61 -5.03 8.26 3.21
N LEU A 62 -4.69 7.65 2.08
CA LEU A 62 -4.06 6.32 2.04
C LEU A 62 -2.72 6.32 2.76
N ALA A 63 -1.90 7.37 2.58
CA ALA A 63 -0.64 7.51 3.30
C ALA A 63 -0.84 7.48 4.82
N GLY A 64 -1.82 8.23 5.34
CA GLY A 64 -2.13 8.22 6.77
C GLY A 64 -2.67 6.89 7.30
N ILE A 65 -3.47 6.17 6.51
CA ILE A 65 -4.05 4.88 6.91
C ILE A 65 -3.01 3.75 6.86
N LEU A 66 -2.12 3.77 5.86
CA LEU A 66 -1.24 2.65 5.55
C LEU A 66 0.13 2.74 6.21
N GLN A 67 0.56 3.91 6.71
CA GLN A 67 1.87 4.08 7.32
C GLN A 67 2.14 3.04 8.43
N THR A 68 1.31 3.01 9.47
CA THR A 68 1.50 2.08 10.60
C THR A 68 1.34 0.61 10.19
N PRO A 69 0.30 0.20 9.43
CA PRO A 69 0.19 -1.19 8.97
C PRO A 69 1.35 -1.66 8.09
N LEU A 70 1.95 -0.77 7.30
CA LEU A 70 3.14 -1.11 6.51
C LEU A 70 4.35 -1.32 7.40
N GLU A 71 4.61 -0.42 8.35
CA GLU A 71 5.71 -0.56 9.32
C GLU A 71 5.62 -1.88 10.10
N GLU A 72 4.43 -2.24 10.58
CA GLU A 72 4.17 -3.49 11.30
C GLU A 72 4.39 -4.75 10.42
N ARG A 73 4.30 -4.62 9.09
CA ARG A 73 4.43 -5.71 8.11
C ARG A 73 5.76 -5.72 7.37
N GLY A 74 6.77 -5.02 7.87
CA GLY A 74 8.11 -4.99 7.25
C GLY A 74 8.22 -4.06 6.04
N GLY A 75 7.31 -3.11 5.92
CA GLY A 75 7.39 -2.00 4.96
C GLY A 75 6.83 -2.29 3.56
N ILE A 76 6.16 -3.43 3.35
CA ILE A 76 5.60 -3.82 2.06
C ILE A 76 4.26 -4.56 2.21
N MET A 77 3.30 -4.27 1.33
CA MET A 77 2.00 -4.94 1.28
C MET A 77 1.50 -5.07 -0.15
N SER A 78 0.78 -6.16 -0.46
CA SER A 78 0.12 -6.28 -1.76
C SER A 78 -1.05 -5.30 -1.88
N LEU A 79 -1.32 -4.82 -3.10
CA LEU A 79 -2.43 -3.90 -3.34
C LEU A 79 -3.78 -4.53 -2.97
N THR A 80 -3.90 -5.86 -3.06
CA THR A 80 -5.09 -6.61 -2.63
C THR A 80 -5.32 -6.55 -1.12
N GLU A 81 -4.26 -6.68 -0.32
CA GLU A 81 -4.34 -6.53 1.14
C GLU A 81 -4.66 -5.08 1.52
N VAL A 82 -4.04 -4.13 0.83
CA VAL A 82 -4.30 -2.69 0.99
C VAL A 82 -5.77 -2.38 0.72
N TYR A 83 -6.34 -2.89 -0.38
CA TYR A 83 -7.75 -2.72 -0.72
C TYR A 83 -8.66 -3.20 0.40
N CYS A 84 -8.44 -4.42 0.88
CA CYS A 84 -9.22 -5.01 1.96
C CYS A 84 -9.07 -4.22 3.27
N LEU A 85 -7.85 -3.79 3.61
CA LEU A 85 -7.58 -3.04 4.83
C LEU A 85 -8.29 -1.69 4.82
N VAL A 86 -8.16 -0.94 3.73
CA VAL A 86 -8.75 0.40 3.59
C VAL A 86 -10.28 0.31 3.62
N ASN A 87 -10.87 -0.63 2.88
CA ASN A 87 -12.32 -0.78 2.84
C ASN A 87 -12.89 -1.27 4.18
N ARG A 88 -12.18 -2.16 4.89
CA ARG A 88 -12.56 -2.57 6.24
C ARG A 88 -12.51 -1.41 7.23
N ALA A 89 -11.56 -0.48 7.09
CA ALA A 89 -11.45 0.70 7.94
C ALA A 89 -12.53 1.77 7.64
N ARG A 90 -13.06 1.83 6.41
CA ARG A 90 -14.05 2.85 5.98
C ARG A 90 -15.50 2.50 6.30
N GLY A 91 -15.87 1.22 6.35
CA GLY A 91 -17.22 0.77 6.70
C GLY A 91 -18.28 0.98 5.61
N LEU A 92 -18.76 2.21 5.41
CA LEU A 92 -19.91 2.51 4.53
C LEU A 92 -19.52 3.20 3.20
N GLU A 93 -18.39 3.90 3.16
CA GLU A 93 -17.91 4.61 1.96
C GLU A 93 -16.75 3.86 1.30
N LEU A 94 -17.10 2.72 0.70
CA LEU A 94 -16.13 1.82 0.08
C LEU A 94 -15.45 2.46 -1.13
N LEU A 95 -14.19 2.10 -1.31
CA LEU A 95 -13.34 2.49 -2.41
C LEU A 95 -13.39 1.43 -3.51
N SER A 96 -13.49 1.84 -4.78
CA SER A 96 -13.35 0.90 -5.90
C SER A 96 -11.89 0.51 -6.13
N PRO A 97 -11.62 -0.65 -6.75
CA PRO A 97 -10.25 -1.03 -7.10
C PRO A 97 -9.55 0.00 -8.00
N GLU A 98 -10.26 0.59 -8.97
CA GLU A 98 -9.70 1.60 -9.86
C GLU A 98 -9.30 2.87 -9.11
N ASP A 99 -10.14 3.32 -8.17
CA ASP A 99 -9.86 4.52 -7.38
C ASP A 99 -8.65 4.33 -6.47
N LEU A 100 -8.51 3.15 -5.87
CA LEU A 100 -7.31 2.80 -5.11
C LEU A 100 -6.06 2.85 -5.99
N VAL A 101 -6.07 2.17 -7.13
CA VAL A 101 -4.92 2.13 -8.06
C VAL A 101 -4.55 3.55 -8.52
N ASN A 102 -5.53 4.35 -8.93
CA ASN A 102 -5.28 5.70 -9.42
C ASN A 102 -4.76 6.64 -8.34
N ALA A 103 -5.19 6.47 -7.08
CA ALA A 103 -4.60 7.19 -5.96
C ALA A 103 -3.17 6.72 -5.65
N CYS A 104 -2.91 5.42 -5.72
CA CYS A 104 -1.57 4.88 -5.50
C CYS A 104 -0.55 5.38 -6.54
N LYS A 105 -0.96 5.58 -7.80
CA LYS A 105 -0.11 6.12 -8.87
C LYS A 105 0.39 7.55 -8.62
N VAL A 106 -0.31 8.35 -7.81
CA VAL A 106 0.07 9.74 -7.51
C VAL A 106 0.79 9.90 -6.17
N LEU A 107 1.09 8.79 -5.46
CA LEU A 107 1.80 8.85 -4.17
C LEU A 107 3.20 9.47 -4.31
N GLU A 108 3.98 9.02 -5.30
CA GLU A 108 5.34 9.52 -5.53
C GLU A 108 5.36 10.99 -5.95
N SER A 109 4.44 11.40 -6.84
CA SER A 109 4.38 12.78 -7.33
C SER A 109 4.00 13.76 -6.21
N LEU A 110 3.29 13.30 -5.19
CA LEU A 110 2.96 14.06 -3.98
C LEU A 110 4.06 14.00 -2.90
N LYS A 111 5.18 13.31 -3.15
CA LYS A 111 6.29 13.11 -2.19
C LYS A 111 5.81 12.53 -0.85
N LEU A 112 4.85 11.61 -0.91
CA LEU A 112 4.36 10.89 0.27
C LEU A 112 5.34 9.75 0.63
N PRO A 113 5.36 9.27 1.88
CA PRO A 113 6.31 8.25 2.34
C PRO A 113 6.03 6.84 1.77
N LEU A 114 5.07 6.71 0.85
CA LEU A 114 4.64 5.46 0.25
C LEU A 114 4.86 5.50 -1.26
N ARG A 115 5.12 4.33 -1.84
CA ARG A 115 5.34 4.15 -3.28
C ARG A 115 4.57 2.94 -3.80
N LEU A 116 4.05 3.08 -5.02
CA LEU A 116 3.48 1.97 -5.78
C LEU A 116 4.58 1.31 -6.61
N ARG A 117 4.78 0.01 -6.41
CA ARG A 117 5.68 -0.81 -7.20
C ARG A 117 4.92 -1.91 -7.91
N ILE A 118 5.40 -2.29 -9.09
CA ILE A 118 4.88 -3.39 -9.90
C ILE A 118 6.04 -4.35 -10.15
N PHE A 119 5.88 -5.60 -9.74
CA PHE A 119 6.84 -6.66 -10.03
C PHE A 119 6.72 -7.15 -11.48
N ASP A 120 7.73 -7.85 -11.98
CA ASP A 120 7.73 -8.43 -13.34
C ASP A 120 6.56 -9.43 -13.54
N SER A 121 6.05 -10.02 -12.45
CA SER A 121 4.86 -10.87 -12.43
C SER A 121 3.54 -10.11 -12.65
N GLY A 122 3.56 -8.78 -12.62
CA GLY A 122 2.38 -7.91 -12.64
C GLY A 122 1.76 -7.68 -11.26
N VAL A 123 2.31 -8.28 -10.20
CA VAL A 123 1.85 -8.05 -8.82
C VAL A 123 2.13 -6.60 -8.43
N MET A 124 1.06 -5.90 -8.03
CA MET A 124 1.14 -4.54 -7.51
C MET A 124 1.28 -4.54 -5.99
N VAL A 125 2.22 -3.75 -5.48
CA VAL A 125 2.49 -3.60 -4.05
C VAL A 125 2.65 -2.14 -3.66
N ILE A 126 2.34 -1.84 -2.40
CA ILE A 126 2.70 -0.58 -1.76
C ILE A 126 3.85 -0.86 -0.82
N GLU A 127 4.89 -0.04 -0.91
CA GLU A 127 6.06 -0.09 -0.04
C GLU A 127 6.36 1.28 0.57
N LEU A 128 7.02 1.29 1.72
CA LEU A 128 7.58 2.51 2.31
C LEU A 128 8.72 3.01 1.42
N GLN A 129 8.88 4.33 1.30
CA GLN A 129 10.00 4.90 0.54
C GLN A 129 11.37 4.61 1.17
N SER A 130 11.39 4.31 2.47
CA SER A 130 12.57 3.83 3.20
C SER A 130 12.86 2.34 2.99
N HIS A 131 12.01 1.62 2.25
CA HIS A 131 12.21 0.19 2.02
C HIS A 131 13.37 -0.03 1.03
N ASN A 132 14.42 -0.71 1.49
CA ASN A 132 15.62 -0.97 0.71
C ASN A 132 15.61 -2.40 0.16
N GLU A 133 15.61 -2.53 -1.18
CA GLU A 133 15.63 -3.81 -1.86
C GLU A 133 16.91 -4.62 -1.58
N GLU A 134 18.06 -3.95 -1.45
CA GLU A 134 19.35 -4.61 -1.24
C GLU A 134 19.39 -5.29 0.14
N GLU A 135 18.95 -4.58 1.18
CA GLU A 135 18.82 -5.14 2.53
C GLU A 135 17.82 -6.29 2.56
N MET A 136 16.72 -6.14 1.83
CA MET A 136 15.71 -7.17 1.70
C MET A 136 16.29 -8.47 1.11
N VAL A 137 17.09 -8.35 0.05
CA VAL A 137 17.74 -9.48 -0.62
C VAL A 137 18.85 -10.09 0.23
N ALA A 138 19.66 -9.26 0.92
CA ALA A 138 20.70 -9.75 1.83
C ALA A 138 20.11 -10.61 2.97
N SER A 139 19.03 -10.14 3.60
CA SER A 139 18.31 -10.90 4.64
C SER A 139 17.69 -12.19 4.10
N ALA A 140 17.23 -12.20 2.83
CA ALA A 140 16.72 -13.42 2.21
C ALA A 140 17.83 -14.45 1.99
N LEU A 141 19.00 -14.00 1.50
CA LEU A 141 20.18 -14.86 1.33
C LEU A 141 20.64 -15.46 2.66
N GLU A 142 20.69 -14.66 3.73
CA GLU A 142 21.04 -15.12 5.08
C GLU A 142 20.09 -16.24 5.53
N THR A 143 18.78 -16.01 5.46
CA THR A 143 17.75 -16.98 5.87
C THR A 143 17.86 -18.29 5.07
N VAL A 144 18.06 -18.19 3.75
CA VAL A 144 18.22 -19.38 2.89
C VAL A 144 19.52 -20.13 3.21
N SER A 145 20.61 -19.40 3.49
CA SER A 145 21.90 -19.99 3.84
C SER A 145 21.86 -20.73 5.18
N GLU A 146 21.19 -20.17 6.18
CA GLU A 146 21.01 -20.82 7.50
C GLU A 146 20.24 -22.14 7.42
N LYS A 147 19.27 -22.23 6.50
CA LYS A 147 18.45 -23.42 6.31
C LYS A 147 18.97 -24.35 5.21
N GLY A 148 20.02 -23.93 4.49
CA GLY A 148 20.56 -24.61 3.31
C GLY A 148 19.70 -24.40 2.06
N SER A 149 18.39 -24.63 2.15
CA SER A 149 17.43 -24.36 1.06
C SER A 149 16.02 -24.14 1.57
N LEU A 150 15.24 -23.36 0.83
CA LEU A 150 13.85 -23.08 1.18
C LEU A 150 12.97 -22.98 -0.06
N THR A 151 11.74 -23.45 0.07
CA THR A 151 10.61 -23.08 -0.81
C THR A 151 10.05 -21.71 -0.40
N ALA A 152 9.24 -21.09 -1.28
CA ALA A 152 8.58 -19.83 -0.96
C ALA A 152 7.65 -19.94 0.26
N ASP A 153 6.98 -21.07 0.45
CA ASP A 153 6.10 -21.31 1.60
C ASP A 153 6.87 -21.45 2.93
N GLU A 154 8.00 -22.16 2.92
CA GLU A 154 8.86 -22.29 4.09
C GLU A 154 9.47 -20.93 4.48
N PHE A 155 9.96 -20.19 3.49
CA PHE A 155 10.50 -18.84 3.69
C PHE A 155 9.44 -17.88 4.26
N ALA A 156 8.23 -17.90 3.69
CA ALA A 156 7.11 -17.07 4.15
C ALA A 156 6.78 -17.31 5.64
N LYS A 157 6.77 -18.57 6.08
CA LYS A 157 6.51 -18.94 7.47
C LYS A 157 7.61 -18.49 8.43
N LEU A 158 8.87 -18.56 8.00
CA LEU A 158 10.00 -18.16 8.84
C LEU A 158 10.05 -16.63 9.02
N VAL A 159 9.81 -15.88 7.94
CA VAL A 159 9.91 -14.41 7.94
C VAL A 159 8.61 -13.75 8.43
N GLY A 160 7.49 -14.46 8.43
CA GLY A 160 6.19 -13.91 8.84
C GLY A 160 5.57 -13.00 7.79
N MET A 161 5.69 -13.38 6.50
CA MET A 161 5.13 -12.61 5.38
C MET A 161 4.24 -13.49 4.49
N SER A 162 3.51 -12.87 3.55
CA SER A 162 2.68 -13.63 2.61
C SER A 162 3.54 -14.43 1.62
N VAL A 163 3.05 -15.61 1.21
CA VAL A 163 3.74 -16.48 0.24
C VAL A 163 3.99 -15.77 -1.08
N LEU A 164 3.07 -14.89 -1.50
CA LEU A 164 3.20 -14.06 -2.69
C LEU A 164 4.45 -13.17 -2.60
N LEU A 165 4.57 -12.39 -1.53
CA LEU A 165 5.70 -11.47 -1.34
C LEU A 165 7.01 -12.22 -1.08
N ALA A 166 6.95 -13.37 -0.38
CA ALA A 166 8.09 -14.26 -0.20
C ALA A 166 8.64 -14.75 -1.54
N LYS A 167 7.77 -15.18 -2.45
CA LYS A 167 8.15 -15.61 -3.79
C LYS A 167 8.80 -14.49 -4.58
N GLU A 168 8.21 -13.30 -4.59
CA GLU A 168 8.79 -12.13 -5.29
C GLU A 168 10.17 -11.76 -4.73
N ARG A 169 10.35 -11.83 -3.40
CA ARG A 169 11.63 -11.57 -2.73
C ARG A 169 12.71 -12.58 -3.11
N LEU A 170 12.37 -13.87 -3.15
CA LEU A 170 13.30 -14.93 -3.55
C LEU A 170 13.68 -14.83 -5.04
N LEU A 171 12.71 -14.54 -5.91
CA LEU A 171 12.95 -14.32 -7.34
C LEU A 171 13.82 -13.07 -7.58
N LEU A 172 13.64 -12.01 -6.79
CA LEU A 172 14.51 -10.83 -6.87
C LEU A 172 15.95 -11.16 -6.47
N ALA A 173 16.13 -11.90 -5.36
CA ALA A 173 17.45 -12.34 -4.91
C ALA A 173 18.15 -13.25 -5.94
N GLU A 174 17.37 -14.09 -6.63
CA GLU A 174 17.86 -14.90 -7.74
C GLU A 174 18.25 -14.03 -8.95
N LYS A 175 17.44 -13.05 -9.33
CA LYS A 175 17.72 -12.11 -10.43
C LYS A 175 19.01 -11.30 -10.18
N MET A 176 19.32 -11.02 -8.93
CA MET A 176 20.57 -10.38 -8.50
C MET A 176 21.77 -11.36 -8.40
N GLY A 177 21.54 -12.66 -8.63
CA GLY A 177 22.57 -13.68 -8.61
C GLY A 177 22.94 -14.21 -7.23
N HIS A 178 22.24 -13.80 -6.16
CA HIS A 178 22.52 -14.29 -4.80
C HIS A 178 21.99 -15.69 -4.55
N LEU A 179 20.86 -16.02 -5.17
CA LEU A 179 20.24 -17.34 -5.08
C LEU A 179 20.22 -18.04 -6.44
N CYS A 180 20.16 -19.37 -6.43
CA CYS A 180 19.82 -20.18 -7.58
C CYS A 180 18.58 -21.03 -7.28
N ARG A 181 17.86 -21.43 -8.34
CA ARG A 181 16.65 -22.24 -8.22
C ARG A 181 16.90 -23.70 -8.57
N ASP A 182 16.23 -24.59 -7.85
CA ASP A 182 16.07 -25.99 -8.20
C ASP A 182 14.57 -26.25 -8.42
N ASP A 183 14.21 -26.67 -9.63
CA ASP A 183 12.82 -26.94 -10.02
C ASP A 183 12.67 -28.44 -10.29
N SER A 184 12.03 -29.12 -9.35
CA SER A 184 11.86 -30.57 -9.36
C SER A 184 10.41 -30.96 -9.08
N VAL A 185 10.13 -32.27 -9.08
CA VAL A 185 8.81 -32.81 -8.70
C VAL A 185 8.41 -32.47 -7.26
N GLU A 186 9.38 -32.15 -6.41
CA GLU A 186 9.17 -31.73 -5.02
C GLU A 186 8.80 -30.24 -4.91
N GLY A 187 8.93 -29.49 -6.00
CA GLY A 187 8.62 -28.07 -6.10
C GLY A 187 9.84 -27.19 -6.35
N LEU A 188 9.60 -25.88 -6.38
CA LEU A 188 10.62 -24.86 -6.60
C LEU A 188 11.31 -24.50 -5.28
N ARG A 189 12.59 -24.87 -5.16
CA ARG A 189 13.47 -24.52 -4.03
C ARG A 189 14.51 -23.48 -4.44
N PHE A 190 14.91 -22.66 -3.48
CA PHE A 190 15.99 -21.69 -3.62
C PHE A 190 17.17 -22.07 -2.73
N TYR A 191 18.38 -21.95 -3.29
CA TYR A 191 19.66 -22.24 -2.66
C TYR A 191 20.60 -21.04 -2.78
N PRO A 192 21.59 -20.88 -1.88
CA PRO A 192 22.66 -19.91 -2.07
C PRO A 192 23.40 -20.19 -3.38
N ASN A 193 23.75 -19.15 -4.13
CA ASN A 193 24.40 -19.32 -5.43
C ASN A 193 25.89 -19.70 -5.28
N LEU A 194 26.15 -21.00 -5.14
CA LEU A 194 27.50 -21.54 -5.02
C LEU A 194 28.30 -21.45 -6.34
N PHE A 195 27.61 -21.34 -7.49
CA PHE A 195 28.26 -21.22 -8.80
C PHE A 195 29.07 -19.94 -8.96
N LEU A 196 28.70 -18.88 -8.23
CA LEU A 196 29.41 -17.59 -8.26
C LEU A 196 30.41 -17.40 -7.11
N THR A 197 30.34 -18.23 -6.07
CA THR A 197 31.12 -18.06 -4.84
C THR A 197 32.22 -19.10 -4.66
N GLN A 198 32.10 -20.27 -5.29
CA GLN A 198 33.06 -21.37 -5.20
C GLN A 198 33.72 -21.74 -6.54
N SER A 199 33.66 -20.83 -7.52
CA SER A 199 34.30 -20.95 -8.84
C SER A 199 35.77 -20.58 -8.82
#